data_AF-A0A1G2G6N8-F1
#
_entry.id   AF-A0A1G2G6N8-F1
#
_cell.length_a   1.000
_cell.length_b   1.000
_cell.length_c   1.000
_cell.angle_alpha   90.00
_cell.angle_beta   90.00
_cell.angle_gamma   90.00
#
_symmetry.space_group_name_H-M   'P 1'
#
loop_
_entity.id
_entity.type
_entity.pdbx_description
1 polymer ?
#
loop_
_entity_poly.entity_id
_entity_poly.type
_entity_poly.pdbx_seq_one_letter_code
_entity_poly.pdbx_strand_id
1 'polypeptide(L)'
;MSQIASEATENQIHPEIAEMFKAGVHFGYRKTKRHPNMRSFIFGTKNNVEVFDLAKVYSKMEEALAFVKKLGEEGKAILLVGTKASAREAIKATAERLGMPYVSERWLGGTLTNFKVLSDRVAHWLGLEHMKISGEIKKYTKQEQVRISKEITKLDRTFGGLRLLKKLPAAVLVVDISEERIAVAEARKRKVPVIAISSSDTNPDLASYPIPANDNSKSSIAYLLMRIEAAYREGEELRVASQAANIEA
;
A
#
# COMPACT_ATOMS: atom_id res chain seq x y z
N MET A 1 -9.52 -23.17 50.08
CA MET A 1 -10.23 -23.68 48.88
C MET A 1 -11.53 -22.91 48.78
N SER A 2 -11.71 -22.18 47.68
CA SER A 2 -12.89 -21.38 47.33
C SER A 2 -12.95 -19.97 47.94
N GLN A 3 -12.98 -18.97 47.05
CA GLN A 3 -13.12 -17.52 47.27
C GLN A 3 -11.81 -16.89 47.79
N ILE A 4 -11.11 -15.96 47.11
CA ILE A 4 -11.49 -14.92 46.16
C ILE A 4 -10.27 -14.72 45.23
N ALA A 5 -10.16 -15.56 44.19
CA ALA A 5 -9.29 -15.32 43.04
C ALA A 5 -10.06 -14.49 42.00
N SER A 6 -10.66 -13.36 42.42
CA SER A 6 -11.59 -12.57 41.59
C SER A 6 -11.06 -11.18 41.21
N GLU A 7 -9.75 -10.99 41.16
CA GLU A 7 -9.13 -9.77 40.61
C GLU A 7 -8.08 -10.10 39.54
N ALA A 8 -8.29 -11.20 38.81
CA ALA A 8 -7.64 -11.37 37.52
C ALA A 8 -8.58 -10.83 36.43
N THR A 9 -8.06 -9.87 35.65
CA THR A 9 -8.60 -9.26 34.41
C THR A 9 -9.21 -7.85 34.53
N GLU A 10 -8.46 -6.91 35.09
CA GLU A 10 -8.47 -5.57 34.49
C GLU A 10 -7.93 -5.71 33.06
N ASN A 11 -8.82 -5.59 32.07
CA ASN A 11 -8.48 -5.54 30.65
C ASN A 11 -7.56 -4.33 30.41
N GLN A 12 -6.24 -4.52 30.48
CA GLN A 12 -5.31 -3.60 29.84
C GLN A 12 -5.56 -3.67 28.33
N ILE A 13 -6.31 -2.70 27.83
CA ILE A 13 -6.50 -2.51 26.39
C ILE A 13 -5.10 -2.32 25.80
N HIS A 14 -4.70 -3.22 24.90
CA HIS A 14 -3.41 -3.14 24.22
C HIS A 14 -3.23 -1.73 23.64
N PRO A 15 -2.09 -1.04 23.88
CA PRO A 15 -1.91 0.36 23.50
C PRO A 15 -2.19 0.59 22.00
N GLU A 16 -1.75 -0.32 21.13
CA GLU A 16 -2.09 -0.30 19.71
C GLU A 16 -3.58 -0.29 19.39
N ILE A 17 -4.40 -1.07 20.10
CA ILE A 17 -5.84 -1.13 19.86
C ILE A 17 -6.47 0.23 20.19
N ALA A 18 -5.98 0.90 21.24
CA ALA A 18 -6.42 2.25 21.57
C ALA A 18 -6.05 3.27 20.47
N GLU A 19 -4.85 3.17 19.90
CA GLU A 19 -4.42 4.03 18.79
C GLU A 19 -5.21 3.75 17.50
N MET A 20 -5.47 2.48 17.16
CA MET A 20 -6.33 2.09 16.05
C MET A 20 -7.76 2.64 16.20
N PHE A 21 -8.28 2.63 17.44
CA PHE A 21 -9.57 3.20 17.75
C PHE A 21 -9.58 4.71 17.53
N LYS A 22 -8.59 5.44 18.05
CA LYS A 22 -8.41 6.90 17.85
C LYS A 22 -8.27 7.27 16.37
N ALA A 23 -7.53 6.48 15.60
CA ALA A 23 -7.35 6.68 14.15
C ALA A 23 -8.61 6.38 13.32
N GLY A 24 -9.64 5.76 13.92
CA GLY A 24 -10.89 5.45 13.25
C GLY A 24 -10.83 4.24 12.32
N VAL A 25 -9.91 3.29 12.60
CA VAL A 25 -9.72 2.05 11.81
C VAL A 25 -10.94 1.12 11.90
N HIS A 26 -11.67 1.18 13.01
CA HIS A 26 -12.79 0.30 13.32
C HIS A 26 -14.05 0.52 12.46
N PHE A 27 -14.15 1.59 11.69
CA PHE A 27 -15.35 1.84 10.86
C PHE A 27 -15.29 1.12 9.52
N GLY A 28 -16.34 0.37 9.19
CA GLY A 28 -16.56 -0.23 7.87
C GLY A 28 -17.57 0.56 7.04
N TYR A 29 -18.15 -0.09 6.03
CA TYR A 29 -19.25 0.47 5.24
C TYR A 29 -20.60 0.18 5.88
N ARG A 30 -21.68 0.55 5.15
CA ARG A 30 -23.03 0.18 5.53
C ARG A 30 -23.23 -1.33 5.41
N LYS A 31 -24.07 -1.89 6.29
CA LYS A 31 -24.39 -3.33 6.31
C LYS A 31 -24.84 -3.91 4.97
N THR A 32 -25.51 -3.11 4.14
CA THR A 32 -25.97 -3.53 2.81
C THR A 32 -24.85 -3.78 1.80
N LYS A 33 -23.67 -3.20 2.02
CA LYS A 33 -22.49 -3.38 1.15
C LYS A 33 -21.60 -4.55 1.59
N ARG A 34 -21.85 -5.16 2.76
CA ARG A 34 -20.96 -6.17 3.35
C ARG A 34 -20.74 -7.35 2.41
N HIS A 35 -19.47 -7.73 2.24
CA HIS A 35 -19.12 -9.01 1.64
C HIS A 35 -19.24 -10.16 2.67
N PRO A 36 -19.86 -11.31 2.32
CA PRO A 36 -20.07 -12.43 3.26
C PRO A 36 -18.81 -12.89 3.99
N ASN A 37 -17.68 -12.99 3.28
CA ASN A 37 -16.39 -13.44 3.84
C ASN A 37 -15.79 -12.46 4.86
N MET A 38 -16.25 -11.20 4.90
CA MET A 38 -15.78 -10.24 5.90
C MET A 38 -16.51 -10.36 7.25
N ARG A 39 -17.58 -11.17 7.33
CA ARG A 39 -18.42 -11.30 8.53
C ARG A 39 -17.64 -11.67 9.80
N SER A 40 -16.58 -12.48 9.68
CA SER A 40 -15.75 -12.90 10.82
C SER A 40 -15.00 -11.75 11.49
N PHE A 41 -14.69 -10.69 10.74
CA PHE A 41 -13.97 -9.51 11.21
C PHE A 41 -14.90 -8.40 11.75
N ILE A 42 -16.22 -8.54 11.60
CA ILE A 42 -17.18 -7.55 12.08
C ILE A 42 -17.60 -7.88 13.51
N PHE A 43 -17.41 -6.91 14.41
CA PHE A 43 -17.90 -6.98 15.79
C PHE A 43 -19.40 -6.70 15.87
N GLY A 44 -19.86 -5.66 15.15
CA GLY A 44 -21.26 -5.26 15.19
C GLY A 44 -21.61 -4.16 14.20
N THR A 45 -22.71 -3.46 14.47
CA THR A 45 -23.17 -2.34 13.65
C THR A 45 -23.62 -1.21 14.57
N LYS A 46 -23.16 0.01 14.28
CA LYS A 46 -23.51 1.25 14.96
C LYS A 46 -24.03 2.24 13.93
N ASN A 47 -25.26 2.75 14.09
CA ASN A 47 -25.87 3.69 13.15
C ASN A 47 -25.82 3.22 11.68
N ASN A 48 -26.15 1.94 11.44
CA ASN A 48 -26.05 1.26 10.13
C ASN A 48 -24.65 1.17 9.52
N VAL A 49 -23.60 1.61 10.22
CA VAL A 49 -22.19 1.43 9.83
C VAL A 49 -21.62 0.23 10.57
N GLU A 50 -20.86 -0.59 9.85
CA GLU A 50 -20.23 -1.76 10.43
C GLU A 50 -19.04 -1.38 11.28
N VAL A 51 -18.84 -2.12 12.37
CA VAL A 51 -17.73 -1.91 13.28
C VAL A 51 -16.87 -3.16 13.26
N PHE A 52 -15.60 -3.00 12.89
CA PHE A 52 -14.61 -4.06 12.90
C PHE A 52 -14.21 -4.43 14.34
N ASP A 53 -13.93 -5.71 14.52
CA ASP A 53 -13.33 -6.26 15.72
C ASP A 53 -11.82 -5.95 15.72
N LEU A 54 -11.42 -4.91 16.45
CA LEU A 54 -10.04 -4.43 16.46
C LEU A 54 -9.03 -5.47 16.91
N ALA A 55 -9.40 -6.44 17.74
CA ALA A 55 -8.49 -7.51 18.15
C ALA A 55 -8.13 -8.41 16.95
N LYS A 56 -9.12 -8.74 16.11
CA LYS A 56 -8.87 -9.51 14.87
C LYS A 56 -8.13 -8.68 13.83
N VAL A 57 -8.45 -7.40 13.71
CA VAL A 57 -7.71 -6.50 12.80
C VAL A 57 -6.26 -6.39 13.25
N TYR A 58 -6.00 -6.25 14.55
CA TYR A 58 -4.66 -6.19 15.11
C TYR A 58 -3.85 -7.45 14.77
N SER A 59 -4.40 -8.64 15.00
CA SER A 59 -3.73 -9.90 14.64
C SER A 59 -3.40 -9.98 13.14
N LYS A 60 -4.32 -9.56 12.27
CA LYS A 60 -4.07 -9.52 10.81
C LYS A 60 -3.07 -8.45 10.39
N MET A 61 -3.07 -7.31 11.08
CA MET A 61 -2.08 -6.27 10.89
C MET A 61 -0.69 -6.77 11.28
N GLU A 62 -0.53 -7.47 12.40
CA GLU A 62 0.76 -8.06 12.81
C GLU A 62 1.29 -9.06 11.79
N GLU A 63 0.44 -9.94 11.24
CA GLU A 63 0.83 -10.86 10.16
C GLU A 63 1.38 -10.09 8.93
N ALA A 64 0.72 -9.00 8.56
CA ALA A 64 1.14 -8.16 7.44
C ALA A 64 2.44 -7.38 7.76
N LEU A 65 2.57 -6.83 8.96
CA LEU A 65 3.76 -6.09 9.41
C LEU A 65 4.98 -7.01 9.47
N ALA A 66 4.83 -8.24 9.96
CA ALA A 66 5.90 -9.24 9.98
C ALA A 66 6.39 -9.57 8.56
N PHE A 67 5.46 -9.70 7.60
CA PHE A 67 5.83 -9.90 6.20
C PHE A 67 6.54 -8.69 5.60
N VAL A 68 6.06 -7.47 5.87
CA VAL A 68 6.70 -6.22 5.42
C VAL A 68 8.10 -6.06 6.00
N LYS A 69 8.28 -6.36 7.28
CA LYS A 69 9.58 -6.34 7.95
C LYS A 69 10.57 -7.28 7.26
N LYS A 70 10.14 -8.51 6.95
CA LYS A 70 10.95 -9.45 6.16
C LYS A 70 11.34 -8.91 4.78
N LEU A 71 10.45 -8.18 4.11
CA LEU A 71 10.79 -7.54 2.82
C LEU A 71 11.83 -6.43 2.98
N GLY A 72 11.80 -5.69 4.09
CA GLY A 72 12.81 -4.70 4.46
C GLY A 72 14.18 -5.34 4.72
N GLU A 73 14.19 -6.46 5.46
CA GLU A 73 15.40 -7.27 5.73
C GLU A 73 16.05 -7.79 4.43
N GLU A 74 15.23 -8.16 3.45
CA GLU A 74 15.70 -8.63 2.14
C GLU A 74 16.01 -7.46 1.17
N GLY A 75 15.74 -6.21 1.54
CA GLY A 75 15.91 -5.03 0.69
C GLY A 75 15.05 -5.05 -0.57
N LYS A 76 13.88 -5.70 -0.51
CA LYS A 76 12.99 -5.88 -1.65
C LYS A 76 12.02 -4.70 -1.79
N ALA A 77 11.72 -4.34 -3.05
CA ALA A 77 10.82 -3.23 -3.36
C ALA A 77 9.35 -3.63 -3.20
N ILE A 78 8.58 -2.73 -2.59
CA ILE A 78 7.12 -2.82 -2.45
C ILE A 78 6.49 -1.78 -3.37
N LEU A 79 5.50 -2.18 -4.17
CA LEU A 79 4.71 -1.24 -4.98
C LEU A 79 3.49 -0.78 -4.18
N LEU A 80 3.40 0.52 -3.89
CA LEU A 80 2.25 1.09 -3.16
C LEU A 80 1.17 1.56 -4.14
N VAL A 81 -0.06 1.11 -3.98
CA VAL A 81 -1.18 1.39 -4.89
C VAL A 81 -2.37 1.90 -4.10
N GLY A 82 -2.89 3.07 -4.49
CA GLY A 82 -4.13 3.60 -3.95
C GLY A 82 -4.58 4.83 -4.74
N THR A 83 -5.58 4.64 -5.60
CA THR A 83 -6.14 5.70 -6.45
C THR A 83 -7.37 6.37 -5.84
N LYS A 84 -7.84 5.89 -4.70
CA LYS A 84 -8.93 6.49 -3.94
C LYS A 84 -8.51 7.85 -3.36
N ALA A 85 -9.40 8.84 -3.41
CA ALA A 85 -9.12 10.21 -2.95
C ALA A 85 -8.65 10.31 -1.48
N SER A 86 -9.10 9.38 -0.61
CA SER A 86 -8.66 9.27 0.78
C SER A 86 -7.23 8.75 0.92
N ALA A 87 -6.71 8.03 -0.09
CA ALA A 87 -5.44 7.32 -0.04
C ALA A 87 -4.31 7.99 -0.86
N ARG A 88 -4.63 8.71 -1.95
CA ARG A 88 -3.64 9.19 -2.93
C ARG A 88 -2.44 9.90 -2.31
N GLU A 89 -2.73 10.86 -1.44
CA GLU A 89 -1.73 11.72 -0.80
C GLU A 89 -0.87 10.92 0.19
N ALA A 90 -1.50 10.09 1.02
CA ALA A 90 -0.82 9.28 2.02
C ALA A 90 0.08 8.21 1.37
N ILE A 91 -0.38 7.57 0.29
CA ILE A 91 0.39 6.60 -0.49
C ILE A 91 1.61 7.25 -1.13
N LYS A 92 1.41 8.37 -1.81
CA LYS A 92 2.51 9.12 -2.45
C LYS A 92 3.57 9.53 -1.42
N ALA A 93 3.15 10.18 -0.33
CA ALA A 93 4.08 10.67 0.69
C ALA A 93 4.85 9.53 1.37
N THR A 94 4.19 8.40 1.62
CA THR A 94 4.84 7.23 2.24
C THR A 94 5.83 6.57 1.29
N ALA A 95 5.47 6.43 0.02
CA ALA A 95 6.36 5.87 -0.99
C ALA A 95 7.60 6.76 -1.22
N GLU A 96 7.43 8.08 -1.27
CA GLU A 96 8.53 9.03 -1.38
C GLU A 96 9.49 8.95 -0.18
N ARG A 97 8.95 8.87 1.05
CA ARG A 97 9.77 8.68 2.27
C ARG A 97 10.54 7.36 2.29
N LEU A 98 9.96 6.30 1.74
CA LEU A 98 10.58 4.98 1.64
C LEU A 98 11.45 4.79 0.39
N GLY A 99 11.43 5.73 -0.56
CA GLY A 99 12.10 5.55 -1.86
C GLY A 99 11.52 4.40 -2.70
N MET A 100 10.22 4.14 -2.56
CA MET A 100 9.52 3.02 -3.21
C MET A 100 8.66 3.47 -4.39
N PRO A 101 8.39 2.58 -5.37
CA PRO A 101 7.48 2.89 -6.46
C PRO A 101 6.03 2.95 -5.97
N TYR A 102 5.22 3.82 -6.58
CA TYR A 102 3.81 3.99 -6.23
C TYR A 102 2.90 4.30 -7.42
N VAL A 103 1.60 4.09 -7.21
CA VAL A 103 0.51 4.49 -8.12
C VAL A 103 -0.59 5.17 -7.30
N SER A 104 -0.71 6.50 -7.45
CA SER A 104 -1.71 7.31 -6.73
C SER A 104 -2.85 7.82 -7.61
N GLU A 105 -2.70 7.83 -8.93
CA GLU A 105 -3.70 8.42 -9.83
C GLU A 105 -4.62 7.39 -10.45
N ARG A 106 -4.11 6.59 -11.40
CA ARG A 106 -4.88 5.56 -12.08
C ARG A 106 -3.99 4.37 -12.37
N TRP A 107 -4.48 3.18 -12.04
CA TRP A 107 -3.85 1.94 -12.46
C TRP A 107 -3.98 1.73 -13.97
N LEU A 108 -2.84 1.53 -14.64
CA LEU A 108 -2.83 1.09 -16.03
C LEU A 108 -2.89 -0.43 -16.09
N GLY A 109 -3.92 -0.96 -16.74
CA GLY A 109 -3.99 -2.39 -17.02
C GLY A 109 -2.76 -2.84 -17.82
N GLY A 110 -2.14 -3.94 -17.40
CA GLY A 110 -0.89 -4.44 -17.96
C GLY A 110 0.36 -4.03 -17.19
N THR A 111 0.26 -3.29 -16.08
CA THR A 111 1.43 -2.82 -15.33
C THR A 111 2.29 -3.97 -14.82
N LEU A 112 1.69 -5.06 -14.31
CA LEU A 112 2.44 -6.24 -13.85
C LEU A 112 2.42 -7.36 -14.89
N THR A 113 1.30 -7.50 -15.60
CA THR A 113 1.14 -8.57 -16.60
C THR A 113 1.86 -8.29 -17.92
N ASN A 114 2.10 -7.03 -18.27
CA ASN A 114 2.86 -6.63 -19.46
C ASN A 114 4.02 -5.69 -19.09
N PHE A 115 4.76 -6.07 -18.05
CA PHE A 115 5.83 -5.24 -17.48
C PHE A 115 6.91 -4.82 -18.49
N LYS A 116 7.22 -5.65 -19.47
CA LYS A 116 8.21 -5.31 -20.52
C LYS A 116 7.79 -4.05 -21.29
N VAL A 117 6.55 -4.02 -21.80
CA VAL A 117 6.03 -2.87 -22.54
C VAL A 117 5.89 -1.65 -21.63
N LEU A 118 5.50 -1.84 -20.37
CA LEU A 118 5.50 -0.75 -19.38
C LEU A 118 6.91 -0.17 -19.21
N SER A 119 7.92 -1.02 -19.03
CA SER A 119 9.31 -0.60 -18.85
C SER A 119 9.83 0.18 -20.07
N ASP A 120 9.53 -0.28 -21.28
CA ASP A 120 9.88 0.42 -22.52
C ASP A 120 9.21 1.82 -22.58
N ARG A 121 7.96 1.94 -22.13
CA ARG A 121 7.24 3.22 -22.05
C ARG A 121 7.84 4.17 -21.02
N VAL A 122 8.25 3.67 -19.86
CA VAL A 122 8.94 4.45 -18.83
C VAL A 122 10.31 4.92 -19.34
N ALA A 123 11.05 4.05 -20.03
CA ALA A 123 12.33 4.40 -20.65
C ALA A 123 12.17 5.51 -21.72
N HIS A 124 11.14 5.41 -22.57
CA HIS A 124 10.79 6.46 -23.54
C HIS A 124 10.50 7.81 -22.86
N TRP A 125 9.70 7.79 -21.79
CA TRP A 125 9.42 9.00 -21.00
C TRP A 125 10.70 9.63 -20.42
N LEU A 126 11.58 8.83 -19.82
CA LEU A 126 12.85 9.30 -19.28
C LEU A 126 13.76 9.90 -20.38
N GLY A 127 13.74 9.33 -21.59
CA GLY A 127 14.42 9.88 -22.76
C GLY A 127 13.87 11.26 -23.17
N LEU A 128 12.56 11.44 -23.18
CA LEU A 128 11.92 12.74 -23.46
C LEU A 128 12.24 13.79 -22.38
N GLU A 129 12.25 13.38 -21.11
CA GLU A 129 12.64 14.24 -19.99
C GLU A 129 14.11 14.69 -20.14
N HIS A 130 15.02 13.77 -20.47
CA HIS A 130 16.42 14.07 -20.72
C HIS A 130 16.61 15.02 -21.91
N MET A 131 15.87 14.83 -23.01
CA MET A 131 15.89 15.73 -24.18
C MET A 131 15.45 17.16 -23.83
N LYS A 132 14.48 17.29 -22.91
CA LYS A 132 14.01 18.59 -22.41
C LYS A 132 15.07 19.27 -21.55
N ILE A 133 15.74 18.52 -20.66
CA ILE A 133 16.79 19.03 -19.75
C ILE A 133 18.06 19.43 -20.52
N SER A 134 18.51 18.58 -21.45
CA SER A 134 19.70 18.82 -22.29
C SER A 134 19.53 19.96 -23.29
N GLY A 135 18.30 20.46 -23.49
CA GLY A 135 18.01 21.54 -24.44
C GLY A 135 17.96 21.11 -25.90
N GLU A 136 18.13 19.81 -26.19
CA GLU A 136 17.97 19.24 -27.54
C GLU A 136 16.59 19.52 -28.15
N ILE A 137 15.59 19.74 -27.30
CA ILE A 137 14.23 20.10 -27.71
C ILE A 137 14.19 21.36 -28.60
N LYS A 138 15.19 22.25 -28.51
CA LYS A 138 15.29 23.47 -29.33
C LYS A 138 15.54 23.20 -30.82
N LYS A 139 15.98 21.99 -31.19
CA LYS A 139 16.17 21.57 -32.58
C LYS A 139 14.85 21.38 -33.34
N TYR A 140 13.75 21.20 -32.61
CA TYR A 140 12.42 20.96 -33.17
C TYR A 140 11.64 22.26 -33.38
N THR A 141 10.61 22.20 -34.23
CA THR A 141 9.70 23.33 -34.45
C THR A 141 8.90 23.66 -33.20
N LYS A 142 8.42 24.90 -33.06
CA LYS A 142 7.60 25.32 -31.90
C LYS A 142 6.37 24.42 -31.69
N GLN A 143 5.75 23.95 -32.77
CA GLN A 143 4.60 23.04 -32.68
C GLN A 143 5.00 21.67 -32.09
N GLU A 144 6.12 21.12 -32.51
CA GLU A 144 6.66 19.86 -31.98
C GLU A 144 7.11 19.99 -30.52
N GLN A 145 7.75 21.10 -30.17
CA GLN A 145 8.13 21.40 -28.77
C GLN A 145 6.92 21.39 -27.84
N VAL A 146 5.80 21.98 -28.28
CA VAL A 146 4.54 21.96 -27.52
C VAL A 146 3.99 20.54 -27.42
N ARG A 147 4.04 19.76 -28.50
CA ARG A 147 3.57 18.37 -28.51
C ARG A 147 4.39 17.49 -27.54
N ILE A 148 5.72 17.58 -27.60
CA ILE A 148 6.64 16.86 -26.71
C ILE A 148 6.40 17.28 -25.26
N SER A 149 6.24 18.58 -24.99
CA SER A 149 5.98 19.06 -23.63
C SER A 149 4.66 18.52 -23.07
N LYS A 150 3.60 18.46 -23.89
CA LYS A 150 2.31 17.86 -23.49
C LYS A 150 2.45 16.35 -23.24
N GLU A 151 3.23 15.66 -24.05
CA GLU A 151 3.50 14.24 -23.88
C GLU A 151 4.24 13.97 -22.56
N ILE A 152 5.30 14.74 -22.26
CA ILE A 152 6.04 14.63 -20.99
C ILE A 152 5.10 14.83 -19.80
N THR A 153 4.28 15.88 -19.79
CA THR A 153 3.33 16.13 -18.68
C THR A 153 2.32 14.99 -18.53
N LYS A 154 1.85 14.41 -19.64
CA LYS A 154 0.92 13.28 -19.61
C LYS A 154 1.59 12.02 -19.06
N LEU A 155 2.81 11.73 -19.51
CA LEU A 155 3.58 10.56 -19.08
C LEU A 155 4.00 10.69 -17.62
N ASP A 156 4.43 11.87 -17.17
CA ASP A 156 4.79 12.14 -15.77
C ASP A 156 3.61 11.89 -14.81
N ARG A 157 2.41 12.39 -15.16
CA ARG A 157 1.19 12.12 -14.37
C ARG A 157 0.85 10.63 -14.27
N THR A 158 1.22 9.84 -15.27
CA THR A 158 0.81 8.43 -15.37
C THR A 158 1.87 7.48 -14.81
N PHE A 159 3.15 7.75 -15.10
CA PHE A 159 4.29 6.88 -14.82
C PHE A 159 5.23 7.44 -13.76
N GLY A 160 5.02 8.68 -13.28
CA GLY A 160 5.93 9.36 -12.35
C GLY A 160 6.25 8.51 -11.11
N GLY A 161 5.22 7.91 -10.49
CA GLY A 161 5.40 7.02 -9.35
C GLY A 161 6.03 5.66 -9.67
N LEU A 162 6.06 5.25 -10.94
CA LEU A 162 6.68 4.01 -11.41
C LEU A 162 8.13 4.20 -11.87
N ARG A 163 8.69 5.41 -11.75
CA ARG A 163 10.07 5.74 -12.14
C ARG A 163 11.12 4.81 -11.52
N LEU A 164 10.90 4.42 -10.26
CA LEU A 164 11.83 3.57 -9.50
C LEU A 164 11.65 2.07 -9.78
N LEU A 165 10.61 1.67 -10.51
CA LEU A 165 10.27 0.28 -10.74
C LEU A 165 11.09 -0.32 -11.90
N LYS A 166 12.30 -0.81 -11.61
CA LYS A 166 13.19 -1.45 -12.59
C LYS A 166 12.88 -2.92 -12.85
N LYS A 167 12.31 -3.62 -11.87
CA LYS A 167 11.95 -5.05 -11.91
C LYS A 167 10.55 -5.21 -11.35
N LEU A 168 9.96 -6.39 -11.53
CA LEU A 168 8.69 -6.73 -10.87
C LEU A 168 8.85 -6.56 -9.35
N PRO A 169 7.87 -5.93 -8.68
CA PRO A 169 7.91 -5.73 -7.23
C PRO A 169 7.77 -7.06 -6.50
N ALA A 170 8.35 -7.16 -5.31
CA ALA A 170 8.27 -8.37 -4.49
C ALA A 170 6.92 -8.50 -3.80
N ALA A 171 6.26 -7.38 -3.52
CA ALA A 171 4.91 -7.33 -2.99
C ALA A 171 4.20 -6.06 -3.50
N VAL A 172 2.87 -6.10 -3.48
CA VAL A 172 2.03 -4.93 -3.76
C VAL A 172 1.22 -4.61 -2.50
N LEU A 173 1.31 -3.37 -2.04
CA LEU A 173 0.44 -2.82 -1.01
C LEU A 173 -0.72 -2.09 -1.70
N VAL A 174 -1.95 -2.50 -1.42
CA VAL A 174 -3.15 -1.96 -2.05
C VAL A 174 -4.07 -1.35 -0.99
N VAL A 175 -4.54 -0.13 -1.22
CA VAL A 175 -5.64 0.47 -0.47
C VAL A 175 -6.92 0.35 -1.28
N ASP A 176 -7.91 -0.34 -0.72
CA ASP A 176 -9.21 -0.65 -1.34
C ASP A 176 -9.08 -1.61 -2.54
N ILE A 177 -9.28 -2.90 -2.30
CA ILE A 177 -9.27 -3.93 -3.37
C ILE A 177 -10.39 -3.71 -4.39
N SER A 178 -11.53 -3.14 -3.98
CA SER A 178 -12.68 -2.93 -4.87
C SER A 178 -12.35 -1.92 -5.95
N GLU A 179 -11.72 -0.81 -5.56
CA GLU A 179 -11.22 0.22 -6.47
C GLU A 179 -10.04 -0.29 -7.31
N GLU A 180 -9.11 -1.04 -6.69
CA GLU A 180 -7.87 -1.52 -7.32
C GLU A 180 -7.96 -2.97 -7.84
N ARG A 181 -9.15 -3.42 -8.22
CA ARG A 181 -9.40 -4.84 -8.60
C ARG A 181 -8.47 -5.34 -9.70
N ILE A 182 -8.08 -4.47 -10.63
CA ILE A 182 -7.21 -4.81 -11.76
C ILE A 182 -5.78 -5.04 -11.26
N ALA A 183 -5.28 -4.18 -10.38
CA ALA A 183 -3.95 -4.32 -9.78
C ALA A 183 -3.83 -5.64 -9.01
N VAL A 184 -4.84 -5.95 -8.20
CA VAL A 184 -4.90 -7.20 -7.42
C VAL A 184 -4.99 -8.43 -8.34
N ALA A 185 -5.83 -8.39 -9.37
CA ALA A 185 -5.94 -9.48 -10.34
C ALA A 185 -4.63 -9.75 -11.08
N GLU A 186 -3.93 -8.69 -11.49
CA GLU A 186 -2.63 -8.80 -12.15
C GLU A 186 -1.54 -9.32 -11.21
N ALA A 187 -1.50 -8.83 -9.97
CA ALA A 187 -0.55 -9.29 -8.95
C ALA A 187 -0.72 -10.80 -8.69
N ARG A 188 -1.96 -11.25 -8.50
CA ARG A 188 -2.28 -12.68 -8.34
C ARG A 188 -1.87 -13.51 -9.55
N LYS A 189 -2.13 -13.03 -10.77
CA LYS A 189 -1.72 -13.72 -12.01
C LYS A 189 -0.20 -13.85 -12.13
N ARG A 190 0.54 -12.85 -11.63
CA ARG A 190 2.01 -12.84 -11.57
C ARG A 190 2.58 -13.48 -10.30
N LYS A 191 1.75 -14.04 -9.43
CA LYS A 191 2.13 -14.63 -8.13
C LYS A 191 2.89 -13.66 -7.21
N VAL A 192 2.60 -12.36 -7.34
CA VAL A 192 3.12 -11.34 -6.44
C VAL A 192 2.18 -11.26 -5.23
N PRO A 193 2.68 -11.41 -3.98
CA PRO A 193 1.85 -11.33 -2.79
C PRO A 193 1.24 -9.93 -2.65
N VAL A 194 -0.01 -9.90 -2.21
CA VAL A 194 -0.80 -8.67 -2.05
C VAL A 194 -1.05 -8.45 -0.57
N ILE A 195 -0.61 -7.29 -0.08
CA ILE A 195 -0.98 -6.75 1.23
C ILE A 195 -2.11 -5.76 0.97
N ALA A 196 -3.26 -5.93 1.62
CA ALA A 196 -4.42 -5.10 1.29
C ALA A 196 -5.08 -4.49 2.52
N ILE A 197 -5.24 -3.17 2.50
CA ILE A 197 -6.10 -2.45 3.43
C ILE A 197 -7.48 -2.39 2.79
N SER A 198 -8.49 -3.02 3.38
CA SER A 198 -9.82 -3.09 2.75
C SER A 198 -10.94 -3.03 3.78
N SER A 199 -12.01 -2.33 3.40
CA SER A 199 -13.21 -2.21 4.21
C SER A 199 -14.16 -3.40 4.01
N SER A 200 -15.36 -3.29 4.58
CA SER A 200 -16.25 -4.43 4.79
C SER A 200 -16.96 -4.95 3.55
N ASP A 201 -16.82 -4.27 2.42
CA ASP A 201 -17.46 -4.54 1.14
C ASP A 201 -16.65 -5.47 0.22
N THR A 202 -15.42 -5.81 0.60
CA THR A 202 -14.52 -6.58 -0.26
C THR A 202 -14.27 -7.99 0.27
N ASN A 203 -13.89 -8.91 -0.63
CA ASN A 203 -13.46 -10.24 -0.24
C ASN A 203 -12.00 -10.23 0.26
N PRO A 204 -11.72 -10.54 1.55
CA PRO A 204 -10.37 -10.57 2.10
C PRO A 204 -9.47 -11.64 1.44
N ASP A 205 -10.05 -12.72 0.90
CA ASP A 205 -9.30 -13.85 0.31
C ASP A 205 -8.59 -13.48 -1.00
N LEU A 206 -8.86 -12.30 -1.55
CA LEU A 206 -8.16 -11.79 -2.72
C LEU A 206 -6.75 -11.29 -2.39
N ALA A 207 -6.47 -11.03 -1.11
CA ALA A 207 -5.16 -10.62 -0.63
C ALA A 207 -4.44 -11.76 0.09
N SER A 208 -3.12 -11.77 0.00
CA SER A 208 -2.27 -12.71 0.77
C SER A 208 -2.22 -12.31 2.25
N TYR A 209 -2.17 -10.99 2.50
CA TYR A 209 -2.15 -10.39 3.83
C TYR A 209 -3.26 -9.33 3.91
N PRO A 210 -4.51 -9.73 4.19
CA PRO A 210 -5.62 -8.79 4.33
C PRO A 210 -5.56 -8.08 5.68
N ILE A 211 -5.72 -6.75 5.67
CA ILE A 211 -5.84 -5.88 6.84
C ILE A 211 -7.26 -5.25 6.79
N PRO A 212 -8.26 -5.85 7.49
CA PRO A 212 -9.62 -5.33 7.49
C PRO A 212 -9.68 -3.99 8.21
N ALA A 213 -9.97 -2.89 7.51
CA ALA A 213 -9.85 -1.55 8.06
C ALA A 213 -10.65 -0.51 7.27
N ASN A 214 -10.85 0.65 7.89
CA ASN A 214 -11.47 1.80 7.25
C ASN A 214 -10.58 2.39 6.14
N ASP A 215 -10.98 2.19 4.88
CA ASP A 215 -10.33 2.76 3.69
C ASP A 215 -10.92 4.12 3.24
N ASN A 216 -11.95 4.62 3.93
CA ASN A 216 -12.59 5.89 3.60
C ASN A 216 -12.03 7.07 4.42
N SER A 217 -11.46 6.79 5.59
CA SER A 217 -10.83 7.79 6.44
C SER A 217 -9.36 7.99 6.09
N LYS A 218 -8.98 9.25 5.81
CA LYS A 218 -7.57 9.64 5.64
C LYS A 218 -6.73 9.28 6.87
N SER A 219 -7.26 9.50 8.06
CA SER A 219 -6.56 9.23 9.33
C SER A 219 -6.27 7.74 9.53
N SER A 220 -7.24 6.88 9.18
CA SER A 220 -7.09 5.42 9.26
C SER A 220 -6.01 4.92 8.29
N ILE A 221 -6.08 5.34 7.02
CA ILE A 221 -5.09 4.96 6.02
C ILE A 221 -3.70 5.47 6.41
N ALA A 222 -3.58 6.73 6.83
CA ALA A 222 -2.30 7.30 7.25
C ALA A 222 -1.69 6.55 8.44
N TYR A 223 -2.50 6.19 9.44
CA TYR A 223 -2.05 5.39 10.58
C TYR A 223 -1.51 4.03 10.15
N LEU A 224 -2.24 3.29 9.30
CA LEU A 224 -1.81 1.97 8.83
C LEU A 224 -0.55 2.06 7.96
N LEU A 225 -0.47 3.06 7.09
CA LEU A 225 0.73 3.30 6.28
C LEU A 225 1.94 3.67 7.12
N MET A 226 1.76 4.47 8.17
CA MET A 226 2.82 4.79 9.14
C MET A 226 3.34 3.53 9.83
N ARG A 227 2.46 2.60 10.21
CA ARG A 227 2.87 1.32 10.81
C ARG A 227 3.62 0.43 9.84
N ILE A 228 3.17 0.36 8.60
CA ILE A 228 3.84 -0.39 7.52
C ILE A 228 5.21 0.22 7.22
N GLU A 229 5.30 1.55 7.17
CA GLU A 229 6.57 2.28 6.98
C GLU A 229 7.56 1.95 8.11
N ALA A 230 7.12 2.01 9.37
CA ALA A 230 7.96 1.69 10.52
C ALA A 230 8.47 0.24 10.47
N ALA A 231 7.60 -0.73 10.15
CA ALA A 231 7.99 -2.13 10.04
C ALA A 231 9.00 -2.38 8.91
N TYR A 232 8.86 -1.69 7.77
CA TYR A 232 9.82 -1.81 6.67
C TYR A 232 11.19 -1.26 7.07
N ARG A 233 11.22 -0.08 7.72
CA ARG A 233 12.47 0.55 8.18
C ARG A 233 13.18 -0.28 9.23
N GLU A 234 12.45 -0.87 10.18
CA GLU A 234 13.02 -1.81 11.15
C GLU A 234 13.69 -2.99 10.45
N GLY A 235 13.06 -3.54 9.41
CA GLY A 235 13.68 -4.59 8.59
C GLY A 235 14.93 -4.11 7.86
N GLU A 236 14.90 -2.90 7.31
CA GLU A 236 16.05 -2.29 6.64
C GLU A 236 17.24 -2.06 7.59
N GLU A 237 16.99 -1.62 8.82
CA GLU A 237 18.02 -1.47 9.86
C GLU A 237 18.68 -2.81 10.20
N LEU A 238 17.89 -3.87 10.34
CA LEU A 238 18.40 -5.24 10.57
C LEU A 238 19.25 -5.74 9.39
N ARG A 239 18.88 -5.39 8.16
CA ARG A 239 19.69 -5.68 6.96
C ARG A 239 21.03 -4.96 7.01
N VAL A 240 21.04 -3.67 7.38
CA VAL A 240 22.29 -2.89 7.47
C VAL A 240 23.18 -3.44 8.59
N ALA A 241 22.61 -3.77 9.75
CA ALA A 241 23.33 -4.36 10.87
C ALA A 241 23.96 -5.72 10.51
N SER A 242 23.19 -6.61 9.84
CA SER A 242 23.71 -7.91 9.40
C SER A 242 24.79 -7.78 8.31
N GLN A 243 24.66 -6.79 7.41
CA GLN A 243 25.70 -6.49 6.43
C GLN A 243 26.98 -5.98 7.09
N ALA A 244 26.88 -5.08 8.07
CA ALA A 244 28.03 -4.60 8.82
C ALA A 244 28.74 -5.74 9.57
N ALA A 245 28.00 -6.62 10.24
CA ALA A 245 28.56 -7.76 10.96
C ALA A 245 29.31 -8.74 10.04
N ASN A 246 28.83 -8.95 8.81
CA ASN A 246 29.48 -9.80 7.82
C ASN A 246 30.74 -9.18 7.20
N ILE A 247 30.93 -7.86 7.30
CA ILE A 247 32.13 -7.17 6.80
C ILE A 247 33.24 -7.21 7.86
N GLU A 248 32.88 -7.24 9.14
CA GLU A 248 33.82 -7.29 10.27
C GLU A 248 34.31 -8.72 10.61
N ALA A 249 33.65 -9.75 10.10
CA ALA A 249 33.99 -11.18 10.28
C ALA A 249 34.86 -11.72 9.13
#